data_AF-A0A368G5J5-F1
#
_entry.id   AF-A0A368G5J5-F1
#
_cell.length_a   1.000
_cell.length_b   1.000
_cell.length_c   1.000
_cell.angle_alpha   90.00
_cell.angle_beta   90.00
_cell.angle_gamma   90.00
#
_symmetry.space_group_name_H-M   'P 1'
#
loop_
_entity.id
_entity.type
_entity.pdbx_description
1 polymer ?
#
loop_
_entity_poly.entity_id
_entity_poly.type
_entity_poly.pdbx_seq_one_letter_code
_entity_poly.pdbx_strand_id
1 'polypeptide(L)'
;MATVCATAVQASAVVASTGTECRLTWTCPAGTAPYYYVYFPPTPQPYPTNGNYSQCFPPPNNFWYLPDGTTMINGMACQSPP
;
A
#
# COMPACT_ATOMS: atom_id res chain seq x y z
N MET A 1 14.61 -9.48 -14.99
CA MET A 1 13.26 -8.88 -15.06
C MET A 1 13.43 -7.38 -14.95
N ALA A 2 12.94 -6.60 -15.92
CA ALA A 2 12.96 -5.14 -15.82
C ALA A 2 11.89 -4.70 -14.83
N THR A 3 12.27 -3.95 -13.81
CA THR A 3 11.32 -3.33 -12.86
C THR A 3 10.48 -2.31 -13.62
N VAL A 4 9.23 -2.66 -13.92
CA VAL A 4 8.27 -1.72 -14.52
C VAL A 4 7.66 -0.93 -13.37
N CYS A 5 8.11 0.31 -13.17
CA CYS A 5 7.41 1.24 -12.29
C CYS A 5 6.10 1.69 -12.95
N ALA A 6 5.02 1.78 -12.18
CA ALA A 6 3.77 2.35 -12.65
C ALA A 6 3.98 3.81 -13.11
N THR A 7 3.38 4.19 -14.23
CA THR A 7 3.36 5.59 -14.68
C THR A 7 2.56 6.45 -13.69
N ALA A 8 2.81 7.76 -13.65
CA ALA A 8 2.08 8.68 -12.79
C ALA A 8 0.55 8.61 -13.01
N VAL A 9 0.10 8.36 -14.24
CA VAL A 9 -1.32 8.18 -14.59
C VAL A 9 -1.89 6.90 -13.98
N GLN A 10 -1.15 5.79 -14.07
CA GLN A 10 -1.53 4.52 -13.45
C GLN A 10 -1.54 4.64 -11.92
N ALA A 11 -0.58 5.36 -11.34
CA ALA A 11 -0.56 5.66 -9.90
C ALA A 11 -1.75 6.53 -9.50
N SER A 12 -2.10 7.58 -10.25
CA SER A 12 -3.26 8.44 -9.96
C SER A 12 -4.61 7.74 -10.14
N ALA A 13 -4.67 6.67 -10.94
CA ALA A 13 -5.89 5.86 -11.07
C ALA A 13 -6.18 5.03 -9.81
N VAL A 14 -5.15 4.76 -9.00
CA VAL A 14 -5.26 3.98 -7.76
C VAL A 14 -5.08 4.83 -6.49
N VAL A 15 -4.52 6.04 -6.61
CA VAL A 15 -4.35 7.02 -5.53
C VAL A 15 -5.35 8.16 -5.68
N ALA A 16 -6.25 8.31 -4.71
CA ALA A 16 -7.22 9.41 -4.65
C ALA A 16 -7.07 10.21 -3.35
N SER A 17 -7.22 11.53 -3.41
CA SER A 17 -7.31 12.36 -2.20
C SER A 17 -8.61 12.09 -1.45
N THR A 18 -8.54 11.89 -0.14
CA THR A 18 -9.68 11.78 0.77
C THR A 18 -9.53 12.84 1.87
N GLY A 19 -10.19 13.98 1.71
CA GLY A 19 -10.00 15.12 2.61
C GLY A 19 -8.56 15.64 2.54
N THR A 20 -7.85 15.61 3.67
CA THR A 20 -6.42 15.99 3.73
C THR A 20 -5.49 14.83 3.44
N GLU A 21 -5.98 13.59 3.36
CA GLU A 21 -5.18 12.38 3.16
C GLU A 21 -5.16 11.98 1.69
N CYS A 22 -4.20 11.16 1.30
CA CYS A 22 -4.23 10.46 0.02
C CYS A 22 -4.38 8.97 0.27
N ARG A 23 -5.25 8.31 -0.50
CA ARG A 23 -5.64 6.92 -0.32
C ARG A 23 -5.27 6.15 -1.57
N LEU A 24 -4.35 5.19 -1.42
CA LEU A 24 -4.03 4.19 -2.44
C LEU A 24 -4.96 3.00 -2.22
N THR A 25 -5.80 2.65 -3.20
CA THR A 25 -6.65 1.44 -3.15
C THR A 25 -6.13 0.38 -4.11
N TRP A 26 -6.22 -0.89 -3.73
CA TRP A 26 -5.84 -2.01 -4.60
C TRP A 26 -6.83 -3.16 -4.49
N THR A 27 -6.71 -4.08 -5.44
CA THR A 27 -7.41 -5.36 -5.42
C THR A 27 -6.42 -6.43 -5.84
N CYS A 28 -6.24 -7.44 -4.98
CA CYS A 28 -5.35 -8.55 -5.31
C CYS A 28 -6.02 -9.51 -6.30
N PRO A 29 -5.28 -10.05 -7.29
CA PRO A 29 -5.78 -11.10 -8.17
C PRO A 29 -6.30 -12.31 -7.39
N ALA A 30 -7.25 -13.04 -7.97
CA ALA A 30 -7.77 -14.27 -7.38
C ALA A 30 -6.64 -15.27 -7.06
N GLY A 31 -6.68 -15.87 -5.88
CA GLY A 31 -5.64 -16.78 -5.40
C GLY A 31 -4.40 -16.11 -4.78
N THR A 32 -4.41 -14.78 -4.64
CA THR A 32 -3.39 -14.03 -3.89
C THR A 32 -4.01 -13.25 -2.74
N ALA A 33 -3.23 -13.01 -1.69
CA ALA A 33 -3.58 -12.21 -0.53
C ALA A 33 -2.67 -10.98 -0.44
N PRO A 34 -3.15 -9.85 0.09
CA PRO A 34 -2.32 -8.67 0.30
C PRO A 34 -1.37 -8.87 1.48
N TYR A 35 -0.13 -8.43 1.31
CA TYR A 35 0.91 -8.35 2.34
C TYR A 35 1.51 -6.94 2.33
N TYR A 36 1.92 -6.44 3.49
CA TYR A 36 2.66 -5.19 3.64
C TYR A 36 4.09 -5.44 4.10
N TYR A 37 4.93 -4.44 3.87
CA TYR A 37 6.34 -4.40 4.25
C TYR A 37 6.62 -3.14 5.05
N VAL A 38 7.52 -3.28 6.03
CA VAL A 38 8.11 -2.18 6.79
C VAL A 38 9.62 -2.16 6.57
N TYR A 39 10.29 -1.07 6.95
CA TYR A 39 11.74 -0.99 6.78
C TYR A 39 12.50 -2.05 7.57
N PHE A 40 12.01 -2.38 8.76
CA PHE A 40 12.64 -3.39 9.61
C PHE A 40 11.62 -4.02 10.57
N PRO A 41 11.45 -5.35 10.56
CA PRO A 41 12.00 -6.32 9.61
C PRO A 41 11.31 -6.27 8.24
N PRO A 42 12.01 -6.45 7.11
CA PRO A 42 11.43 -6.41 5.76
C PRO A 42 10.71 -7.72 5.38
N THR A 43 10.14 -8.41 6.36
CA THR A 43 9.40 -9.65 6.13
C THR A 43 7.96 -9.32 5.76
N PRO A 44 7.37 -10.05 4.80
CA PRO A 44 5.97 -9.86 4.42
C PRO A 44 5.05 -10.13 5.62
N GLN A 45 4.19 -9.17 5.93
CA GLN A 45 3.20 -9.28 6.99
C GLN A 45 1.79 -9.27 6.37
N PRO A 46 0.86 -10.13 6.84
CA PRO A 46 -0.49 -10.17 6.31
C PRO A 46 -1.16 -8.80 6.42
N TYR A 47 -1.75 -8.31 5.32
CA TYR A 47 -2.46 -7.04 5.36
C TYR A 47 -3.72 -7.17 6.25
N PRO A 48 -4.02 -6.19 7.11
CA PRO A 48 -5.23 -6.22 7.94
C PRO A 48 -6.49 -6.37 7.08
N THR A 49 -7.45 -7.17 7.56
CA THR A 49 -8.67 -7.59 6.82
C THR A 49 -9.57 -6.43 6.38
N ASN A 50 -9.44 -5.25 7.01
CA ASN A 50 -10.16 -4.03 6.65
C ASN A 50 -9.44 -3.15 5.62
N GLY A 51 -8.27 -3.59 5.14
CA GLY A 51 -7.30 -2.74 4.44
C GLY A 51 -7.09 -3.12 2.98
N ASN A 52 -8.06 -2.81 2.12
CA ASN A 52 -7.80 -2.75 0.67
C ASN A 52 -7.21 -1.39 0.25
N TYR A 53 -6.71 -0.63 1.24
CA TYR A 53 -6.16 0.69 1.01
C TYR A 53 -5.05 1.06 2.00
N SER A 54 -4.19 1.98 1.57
CA SER A 54 -3.13 2.62 2.33
C SER A 54 -3.37 4.11 2.30
N GLN A 55 -2.93 4.80 3.33
CA GLN A 55 -3.10 6.24 3.43
C GLN A 55 -1.77 6.96 3.55
N CYS A 56 -1.64 8.10 2.89
CA CYS A 56 -0.58 9.05 3.06
C CYS A 56 -1.11 10.36 3.63
N PHE A 57 -0.27 11.01 4.42
CA PHE A 57 -0.55 12.31 5.00
C PHE A 57 0.29 13.37 4.28
N PRO A 58 -0.19 14.62 4.24
CA PRO A 58 0.57 15.73 3.72
C PRO A 58 1.80 16.00 4.61
N PRO A 59 2.75 16.83 4.15
CA PRO A 59 3.94 17.17 4.92
C PRO A 59 3.60 17.58 6.35
N PRO A 60 4.35 17.11 7.36
CA PRO A 60 5.68 16.47 7.28
C PRO A 60 5.68 14.95 7.04
N ASN A 61 4.53 14.29 7.08
CA ASN A 61 4.42 12.83 7.08
C ASN A 61 4.08 12.27 5.69
N ASN A 62 4.93 12.56 4.70
CA ASN A 62 4.82 12.07 3.31
C ASN A 62 5.15 10.57 3.16
N PHE A 63 4.71 9.75 4.10
CA PHE A 63 4.89 8.30 4.09
C PHE A 63 3.55 7.60 3.84
N TRP A 64 3.63 6.34 3.44
CA TRP A 64 2.46 5.46 3.37
C TRP A 64 2.26 4.77 4.71
N TYR A 65 1.01 4.65 5.11
CA TYR A 65 0.57 3.99 6.33
C TYR A 65 -0.51 2.95 6.02
N LEU A 66 -0.66 1.98 6.92
CA LEU A 66 -1.84 1.13 6.96
C LEU A 66 -3.11 1.96 7.25
N PRO A 67 -4.32 1.38 7.06
CA PRO A 67 -5.58 1.99 7.45
C PRO A 67 -5.67 2.48 8.89
N ASP A 68 -4.82 1.97 9.79
CA ASP A 68 -4.72 2.39 11.19
C ASP A 68 -4.12 3.80 11.37
N GLY A 69 -3.47 4.35 10.34
CA GLY A 69 -2.87 5.69 10.35
C GLY A 69 -1.60 5.81 11.18
N THR A 70 -1.08 4.70 11.70
CA THR A 70 0.05 4.68 12.63
C THR A 70 1.17 3.76 12.14
N THR A 71 0.83 2.64 11.51
CA THR A 71 1.82 1.70 10.99
C THR A 71 2.33 2.19 9.64
N MET A 72 3.54 2.76 9.65
CA MET A 72 4.23 3.19 8.43
C MET A 72 4.70 1.99 7.61
N ILE A 73 4.39 1.98 6.32
CA ILE A 73 4.78 0.94 5.37
C ILE A 73 5.69 1.52 4.29
N ASN A 74 6.55 0.67 3.73
CA ASN A 74 7.40 1.02 2.59
C ASN A 74 6.99 0.31 1.29
N GLY A 75 6.07 -0.65 1.38
CA GLY A 75 5.56 -1.37 0.23
C GLY A 75 4.39 -2.28 0.56
N MET A 76 3.70 -2.68 -0.51
CA MET A 76 2.66 -3.70 -0.50
C MET A 76 2.87 -4.66 -1.67
N ALA A 77 2.45 -5.90 -1.50
CA ALA A 77 2.42 -6.87 -2.58
C ALA A 77 1.24 -7.81 -2.41
N CYS A 78 0.68 -8.26 -3.53
CA CYS A 78 -0.20 -9.42 -3.55
C CYS A 78 0.67 -10.67 -3.68
N GLN A 79 0.52 -11.62 -2.77
CA GLN A 79 1.32 -12.84 -2.71
C GLN A 79 0.42 -14.06 -2.61
N SER A 80 0.86 -15.18 -3.18
CA SER A 80 0.21 -16.46 -2.89
C SER A 80 0.43 -16.82 -1.41
N PRO A 81 -0.62 -17.22 -0.68
CA PRO A 81 -0.46 -17.76 0.66
C PRO A 81 0.54 -18.94 0.63
N PRO A 82 1.40 -19.09 1.65
CA PRO A 82 2.28 -20.25 1.77
C PRO A 82 1.49 -21.56 1.91
#